data_AF-A0A1H1LN50-F1
#
_entry.id   AF-A0A1H1LN50-F1
#
_cell.length_a   1.000
_cell.length_b   1.000
_cell.length_c   1.000
_cell.angle_alpha   90.00
_cell.angle_beta   90.00
_cell.angle_gamma   90.00
#
_symmetry.space_group_name_H-M   'P 1'
#
loop_
_entity.id
_entity.type
_entity.pdbx_description
1 polymer ?
#
loop_
_entity_poly.entity_id
_entity_poly.type
_entity_poly.pdbx_seq_one_letter_code
_entity_poly.pdbx_strand_id
1 'polypeptide(L)'
;MSVQHSTSPDLWRAVWRLADAWSETPLVKDFAATLPRNQGFENRGDSATGIPALLQHLDMHAGMMMKPLMFGSRVPVLLDQPLISGGTPAVDQSEIAAWLTMANQIETAHRMTLAWLRSRLAGYPILRAPQLAPGTPLTTFEMTIHYGWAKEEFSAGLNQLPAPPSVPNLLGAHVNASRELDEAARDLVRTLEVSPAWIRFHDSLDGLGEVGKVALRDARRELAERLSLEAVDDHEENFALPRAEYRAHTTAEVIDSLTDSARKYADAFNDVHKLLTLVACEIFGELALFGEPWPLPVLKLATPQPGQPIVAFEGQGAAGLFLDPGQVLWLSNESVPDAVRIETKSMKFDVEGLRQHFQARVLIGTGEGWPASTIQIQADAAE
;
A
#
# COMPACT_ATOMS: atom_id res chain seq x y z
N MET A 1 -5.43 -14.31 -12.11
CA MET A 1 -6.41 -13.36 -12.69
C MET A 1 -5.90 -11.95 -12.38
N SER A 2 -6.09 -10.91 -13.21
CA SER A 2 -5.65 -9.56 -12.82
C SER A 2 -6.49 -9.06 -11.63
N VAL A 3 -5.86 -8.42 -10.63
CA VAL A 3 -6.51 -7.82 -9.44
C VAL A 3 -7.68 -6.91 -9.81
N GLN A 4 -7.62 -6.29 -10.99
CA GLN A 4 -8.63 -5.39 -11.54
C GLN A 4 -10.01 -6.05 -11.73
N HIS A 5 -10.04 -7.36 -11.99
CA HIS A 5 -11.32 -8.08 -12.10
C HIS A 5 -11.88 -8.45 -10.72
N SER A 6 -11.21 -8.05 -9.63
CA SER A 6 -11.63 -8.30 -8.25
C SER A 6 -12.03 -7.01 -7.52
N THR A 7 -12.09 -5.87 -8.21
CA THR A 7 -12.58 -4.59 -7.69
C THR A 7 -13.95 -4.26 -8.25
N SER A 8 -14.71 -3.41 -7.56
CA SER A 8 -16.05 -2.99 -7.96
C SER A 8 -16.35 -1.58 -7.42
N PRO A 9 -17.35 -0.86 -7.98
CA PRO A 9 -17.78 0.43 -7.45
C PRO A 9 -18.13 0.39 -5.95
N ASP A 10 -18.80 -0.68 -5.50
CA ASP A 10 -19.14 -0.85 -4.08
C ASP A 10 -17.91 -1.03 -3.19
N LEU A 11 -16.92 -1.80 -3.65
CA LEU A 11 -15.65 -1.93 -2.93
C LEU A 11 -14.94 -0.57 -2.86
N TRP A 12 -14.89 0.18 -3.96
CA TRP A 12 -14.28 1.50 -3.98
C TRP A 12 -14.98 2.50 -3.06
N ARG A 13 -16.32 2.46 -2.98
CA ARG A 13 -17.09 3.27 -2.04
C ARG A 13 -16.78 2.92 -0.58
N ALA A 14 -16.62 1.63 -0.27
CA ALA A 14 -16.24 1.19 1.07
C ALA A 14 -14.81 1.61 1.45
N VAL A 15 -13.87 1.54 0.51
CA VAL A 15 -12.50 2.05 0.69
C VAL A 15 -12.51 3.56 0.96
N TRP A 16 -13.27 4.32 0.17
CA TRP A 16 -13.42 5.76 0.36
C TRP A 16 -14.01 6.07 1.73
N ARG A 17 -15.12 5.43 2.10
CA ARG A 17 -15.79 5.66 3.40
C ARG A 17 -14.84 5.41 4.58
N LEU A 18 -14.04 4.35 4.54
CA LEU A 18 -13.06 4.07 5.59
C LEU A 18 -11.93 5.11 5.62
N ALA A 19 -11.42 5.52 4.46
CA ALA A 19 -10.40 6.54 4.36
C ALA A 19 -10.89 7.92 4.85
N ASP A 20 -12.11 8.30 4.48
CA ASP A 20 -12.77 9.53 4.91
C ASP A 20 -12.93 9.56 6.44
N ALA A 21 -13.47 8.48 7.02
CA ALA A 21 -13.59 8.32 8.47
C ALA A 21 -12.25 8.43 9.21
N TRP A 22 -11.17 7.91 8.63
CA TRP A 22 -9.81 8.07 9.15
C TRP A 22 -9.31 9.51 9.04
N SER A 23 -9.47 10.12 7.88
CA SER A 23 -9.02 11.49 7.61
C SER A 23 -9.65 12.52 8.55
N GLU A 24 -10.84 12.22 9.07
CA GLU A 24 -11.54 13.07 10.02
C GLU A 24 -11.03 12.98 11.47
N THR A 25 -10.15 12.03 11.78
CA THR A 25 -9.59 11.87 13.13
C THR A 25 -8.48 12.87 13.43
N PRO A 26 -8.36 13.37 14.68
CA PRO A 26 -7.37 14.39 15.04
C PRO A 26 -5.94 13.99 14.70
N LEU A 27 -5.54 12.76 15.06
CA LEU A 27 -4.17 12.31 14.83
C LEU A 27 -3.83 12.24 13.34
N VAL A 28 -4.77 11.79 12.50
CA VAL A 28 -4.56 11.72 11.05
C VAL A 28 -4.43 13.12 10.46
N LYS A 29 -5.24 14.09 10.89
CA LYS A 29 -5.14 15.49 10.43
C LYS A 29 -3.77 16.09 10.78
N ASP A 30 -3.35 15.94 12.04
CA ASP A 30 -2.07 16.47 12.52
C ASP A 30 -0.89 15.82 11.78
N PHE A 31 -0.92 14.50 11.60
CA PHE A 31 0.12 13.78 10.86
C PHE A 31 0.12 14.14 9.37
N ALA A 32 -1.05 14.15 8.71
CA ALA A 32 -1.20 14.48 7.30
C ALA A 32 -0.70 15.91 7.00
N ALA A 33 -0.93 16.86 7.90
CA ALA A 33 -0.44 18.23 7.77
C ALA A 33 1.10 18.35 7.73
N THR A 34 1.84 17.31 8.09
CA THR A 34 3.32 17.27 7.99
C THR A 34 3.83 16.64 6.69
N LEU A 35 2.95 16.05 5.88
CA LEU A 35 3.35 15.35 4.68
C LEU A 35 3.68 16.32 3.55
N PRO A 36 4.73 16.07 2.74
CA PRO A 36 5.15 16.95 1.65
C PRO A 36 4.03 17.34 0.68
N ARG A 37 3.17 16.36 0.31
CA ARG A 37 2.06 16.57 -0.62
C ARG A 37 0.89 17.37 -0.07
N ASN A 38 0.87 17.63 1.23
CA ASN A 38 -0.13 18.48 1.88
C ASN A 38 0.44 19.89 2.16
N GLN A 39 1.72 20.14 1.87
CA GLN A 39 2.29 21.49 1.94
C GLN A 39 1.89 22.32 0.71
N GLY A 40 1.76 23.64 0.87
CA GLY A 40 1.69 24.56 -0.27
C GLY A 40 2.91 24.42 -1.19
N PHE A 41 2.76 24.73 -2.48
CA PHE A 41 3.84 24.58 -3.48
C PHE A 41 5.10 25.38 -3.10
N GLU A 42 4.93 26.52 -2.44
CA GLU A 42 5.99 27.38 -1.92
C GLU A 42 6.82 26.73 -0.81
N ASN A 43 6.30 25.70 -0.16
CA ASN A 43 6.94 24.94 0.92
C ASN A 43 7.36 23.53 0.48
N ARG A 44 7.52 23.30 -0.83
CA ARG A 44 7.98 22.03 -1.43
C ARG A 44 9.33 22.20 -2.13
N GLY A 45 9.97 21.07 -2.42
CA GLY A 45 11.27 21.03 -3.08
C GLY A 45 12.34 21.70 -2.23
N ASP A 46 13.20 22.49 -2.86
CA ASP A 46 14.33 23.17 -2.22
C ASP A 46 13.91 24.17 -1.13
N SER A 47 12.65 24.62 -1.13
CA SER A 47 12.10 25.53 -0.13
C SER A 47 11.54 24.81 1.11
N ALA A 48 11.42 23.49 1.10
CA ALA A 48 10.88 22.75 2.23
C ALA A 48 11.83 22.81 3.43
N THR A 49 11.26 22.83 4.64
CA THR A 49 12.02 22.77 5.91
C THR A 49 11.43 21.76 6.87
N GLY A 50 12.19 21.35 7.90
CA GLY A 50 11.70 20.46 8.96
C GLY A 50 11.34 19.06 8.45
N ILE A 51 10.30 18.46 9.03
CA ILE A 51 9.82 17.12 8.66
C ILE A 51 9.47 16.99 7.16
N PRO A 52 8.74 17.92 6.50
CA PRO A 52 8.50 17.83 5.06
C PRO A 52 9.78 17.71 4.22
N ALA A 53 10.82 18.49 4.54
CA ALA A 53 12.10 18.41 3.83
C ALA A 53 12.78 17.06 4.04
N LEU A 54 12.77 16.57 5.28
CA LEU A 54 13.31 15.26 5.62
C LEU A 54 12.63 14.15 4.81
N LEU A 55 11.31 14.16 4.73
CA LEU A 55 10.55 13.15 3.98
C LEU A 55 10.82 13.21 2.49
N GLN A 56 10.95 14.41 1.90
CA GLN A 56 11.34 14.56 0.49
C GLN A 56 12.74 14.00 0.21
N HIS A 57 13.70 14.27 1.11
CA HIS A 57 15.05 13.70 1.02
C HIS A 57 15.02 12.17 1.08
N LEU A 58 14.28 11.60 2.03
CA LEU A 58 14.15 10.15 2.16
C LEU A 58 13.45 9.52 0.95
N ASP A 59 12.41 10.15 0.40
CA ASP A 59 11.70 9.67 -0.78
C ASP A 59 12.59 9.64 -2.03
N MET A 60 13.45 10.66 -2.22
CA MET A 60 14.44 10.66 -3.30
C MET A 60 15.41 9.47 -3.24
N HIS A 61 15.78 9.00 -2.05
CA HIS A 61 16.78 7.94 -1.86
C HIS A 61 16.15 6.55 -1.70
N ALA A 62 14.91 6.48 -1.22
CA ALA A 62 14.25 5.23 -0.83
C ALA A 62 12.78 5.16 -1.23
N GLY A 63 12.34 5.86 -2.29
CA GLY A 63 10.92 6.08 -2.59
C GLY A 63 10.02 4.84 -2.60
N MET A 64 10.47 3.70 -3.13
CA MET A 64 9.68 2.44 -3.08
C MET A 64 9.41 1.95 -1.64
N MET A 65 10.27 2.33 -0.70
CA MET A 65 10.17 2.09 0.73
C MET A 65 9.44 3.21 1.46
N MET A 66 9.14 4.36 0.85
CA MET A 66 8.47 5.46 1.53
C MET A 66 6.95 5.35 1.37
N LYS A 67 6.33 4.46 2.15
CA LYS A 67 4.87 4.37 2.25
C LYS A 67 4.41 5.09 3.53
N PRO A 68 3.60 6.16 3.44
CA PRO A 68 3.27 7.00 4.60
C PRO A 68 2.70 6.26 5.81
N LEU A 69 1.87 5.22 5.58
CA LEU A 69 1.32 4.38 6.65
C LEU A 69 2.35 3.46 7.34
N MET A 70 3.62 3.47 6.90
CA MET A 70 4.73 2.71 7.50
C MET A 70 5.90 3.60 7.91
N PHE A 71 5.70 4.92 8.00
CA PHE A 71 6.78 5.82 8.37
C PHE A 71 7.32 5.59 9.79
N GLY A 72 6.48 5.14 10.73
CA GLY A 72 6.89 4.89 12.11
C GLY A 72 8.04 3.89 12.22
N SER A 73 7.98 2.80 11.45
CA SER A 73 9.03 1.77 11.41
C SER A 73 10.12 2.04 10.38
N ARG A 74 9.82 2.71 9.26
CA ARG A 74 10.77 2.86 8.16
C ARG A 74 11.70 4.05 8.30
N VAL A 75 11.20 5.20 8.75
CA VAL A 75 12.03 6.41 8.87
C VAL A 75 13.22 6.19 9.81
N PRO A 76 13.06 5.62 11.03
CA PRO A 76 14.21 5.37 11.90
C PRO A 76 15.28 4.49 11.24
N VAL A 77 14.87 3.41 10.58
CA VAL A 77 15.79 2.49 9.89
C VAL A 77 16.57 3.19 8.78
N LEU A 78 15.91 4.08 8.02
CA LEU A 78 16.54 4.84 6.93
C LEU A 78 17.49 5.91 7.44
N LEU A 79 17.16 6.59 8.55
CA LEU A 79 18.04 7.58 9.17
C LEU A 79 19.33 6.96 9.72
N ASP A 80 19.25 5.70 10.15
CA ASP A 80 20.42 4.94 10.62
C ASP A 80 21.31 4.42 9.46
N GLN A 81 20.89 4.55 8.19
CA GLN A 81 21.69 4.10 7.04
C GLN A 81 22.77 5.14 6.66
N PRO A 82 24.07 4.75 6.64
CA PRO A 82 25.15 5.66 6.28
C PRO A 82 24.99 6.32 4.89
N LEU A 83 24.47 5.57 3.91
CA LEU A 83 24.25 6.05 2.53
C LEU A 83 23.15 7.11 2.39
N ILE A 84 22.27 7.24 3.39
CA ILE A 84 21.11 8.15 3.37
C ILE A 84 21.38 9.39 4.24
N SER A 85 22.23 9.25 5.26
CA SER A 85 22.59 10.30 6.23
C SER A 85 23.38 11.48 5.64
N GLY A 86 23.94 11.34 4.44
CA GLY A 86 24.66 12.41 3.76
C GLY A 86 23.71 13.50 3.26
N GLY A 87 23.84 14.73 3.76
CA GLY A 87 23.03 15.87 3.30
C GLY A 87 21.58 15.85 3.80
N THR A 88 21.25 15.00 4.78
CA THR A 88 19.91 14.98 5.39
C THR A 88 19.58 16.36 5.97
N PRO A 89 18.38 16.91 5.67
CA PRO A 89 17.95 18.19 6.23
C PRO A 89 18.01 18.19 7.75
N ALA A 90 18.49 19.29 8.33
CA ALA A 90 18.51 19.46 9.78
C ALA A 90 17.08 19.63 10.31
N VAL A 91 16.66 18.72 11.18
CA VAL A 91 15.39 18.78 11.90
C VAL A 91 15.69 18.62 13.39
N ASP A 92 14.99 19.37 14.24
CA ASP A 92 15.20 19.29 15.68
C ASP A 92 14.87 17.89 16.21
N GLN A 93 15.69 17.35 17.11
CA GLN A 93 15.52 15.99 17.62
C GLN A 93 14.19 15.79 18.36
N SER A 94 13.71 16.83 19.06
CA SER A 94 12.42 16.79 19.75
C SER A 94 11.24 16.83 18.76
N GLU A 95 11.38 17.56 17.65
CA GLU A 95 10.43 17.57 16.54
C GLU A 95 10.35 16.20 15.86
N ILE A 96 11.50 15.59 15.52
CA ILE A 96 11.55 14.22 14.96
C ILE A 96 10.90 13.23 15.92
N ALA A 97 11.23 13.28 17.21
CA ALA A 97 10.72 12.33 18.20
C ALA A 97 9.19 12.46 18.37
N ALA A 98 8.67 13.69 18.42
CA ALA A 98 7.22 13.94 18.49
C ALA A 98 6.53 13.44 17.23
N TRP A 99 7.09 13.73 16.05
CA TRP A 99 6.55 13.26 14.77
C TRP A 99 6.56 11.73 14.65
N LEU A 100 7.65 11.07 15.02
CA LEU A 100 7.74 9.60 15.03
C LEU A 100 6.75 8.97 15.99
N THR A 101 6.40 9.63 17.09
CA THR A 101 5.35 9.15 17.99
C THR A 101 4.00 9.11 17.29
N MET A 102 3.64 10.17 16.55
CA MET A 102 2.41 10.19 15.74
C MET A 102 2.46 9.15 14.62
N ALA A 103 3.57 9.07 13.89
CA ALA A 103 3.76 8.11 12.80
C ALA A 103 3.60 6.66 13.27
N ASN A 104 4.14 6.33 14.45
CA ASN A 104 4.01 5.00 15.05
C ASN A 104 2.58 4.68 15.47
N GLN A 105 1.82 5.66 15.98
CA GLN A 105 0.41 5.47 16.31
C GLN A 105 -0.44 5.22 15.05
N ILE A 106 -0.22 6.00 14.00
CA ILE A 106 -0.86 5.83 12.68
C ILE A 106 -0.55 4.43 12.11
N GLU A 107 0.73 4.06 12.08
CA GLU A 107 1.16 2.75 11.58
C GLU A 107 0.55 1.60 12.40
N THR A 108 0.53 1.73 13.74
CA THR A 108 -0.06 0.71 14.62
C THR A 108 -1.56 0.56 14.36
N ALA A 109 -2.28 1.68 14.23
CA ALA A 109 -3.70 1.65 13.87
C ALA A 109 -3.90 0.99 12.50
N HIS A 110 -3.04 1.27 11.52
CA HIS A 110 -3.17 0.71 10.17
C HIS A 110 -2.92 -0.79 10.17
N ARG A 111 -1.83 -1.23 10.81
CA ARG A 111 -1.51 -2.65 10.99
C ARG A 111 -2.65 -3.39 11.69
N MET A 112 -3.28 -2.79 12.69
CA MET A 112 -4.41 -3.41 13.39
C MET A 112 -5.66 -3.53 12.51
N THR A 113 -6.00 -2.49 11.74
CA THR A 113 -7.06 -2.57 10.74
C THR A 113 -6.78 -3.65 9.71
N LEU A 114 -5.57 -3.67 9.14
CA LEU A 114 -5.18 -4.64 8.12
C LEU A 114 -5.19 -6.08 8.66
N ALA A 115 -4.68 -6.29 9.88
CA ALA A 115 -4.71 -7.58 10.55
C ALA A 115 -6.15 -8.07 10.81
N TRP A 116 -7.05 -7.18 11.23
CA TRP A 116 -8.46 -7.51 11.41
C TRP A 116 -9.18 -7.81 10.08
N LEU A 117 -8.87 -7.09 9.00
CA LEU A 117 -9.37 -7.42 7.65
C LEU A 117 -8.89 -8.81 7.21
N ARG A 118 -7.60 -9.09 7.37
CA ARG A 118 -7.01 -10.41 7.08
C ARG A 118 -7.61 -11.53 7.92
N SER A 119 -8.03 -11.24 9.15
CA SER A 119 -8.65 -12.22 10.04
C SER A 119 -10.02 -12.69 9.56
N ARG A 120 -10.60 -12.05 8.53
CA ARG A 120 -11.86 -12.45 7.89
C ARG A 120 -11.66 -13.51 6.80
N LEU A 121 -10.42 -13.78 6.39
CA LEU A 121 -10.13 -14.80 5.40
C LEU A 121 -10.50 -16.19 5.92
N ALA A 122 -11.05 -17.02 5.03
CA ALA A 122 -11.38 -18.40 5.34
C ALA A 122 -10.14 -19.18 5.80
N GLY A 123 -10.27 -19.96 6.86
CA GLY A 123 -9.18 -20.74 7.44
C GLY A 123 -8.27 -19.97 8.40
N TYR A 124 -8.46 -18.66 8.60
CA TYR A 124 -7.75 -17.92 9.65
C TYR A 124 -8.13 -18.45 11.06
N PRO A 125 -7.18 -18.58 12.01
CA PRO A 125 -5.77 -18.19 11.93
C PRO A 125 -4.83 -19.26 11.33
N ILE A 126 -5.32 -20.45 10.97
CA ILE A 126 -4.50 -21.57 10.49
C ILE A 126 -4.42 -21.55 8.96
N LEU A 127 -3.91 -20.46 8.40
CA LEU A 127 -3.69 -20.33 6.97
C LEU A 127 -2.53 -21.23 6.51
N ARG A 128 -2.74 -21.98 5.43
CA ARG A 128 -1.77 -22.97 4.92
C ARG A 128 -0.89 -22.43 3.80
N ALA A 129 -0.98 -21.13 3.50
CA ALA A 129 -0.29 -20.50 2.39
C ALA A 129 1.25 -20.58 2.58
N PRO A 130 2.03 -21.13 1.63
CA PRO A 130 3.49 -21.16 1.68
C PRO A 130 4.11 -19.76 1.79
N GLN A 131 3.45 -18.76 1.21
CA GLN A 131 3.79 -17.34 1.33
C GLN A 131 3.88 -16.86 2.79
N LEU A 132 3.23 -17.55 3.74
CA LEU A 132 3.24 -17.25 5.17
C LEU A 132 4.18 -18.18 5.96
N ALA A 133 5.08 -18.89 5.30
CA ALA A 133 6.17 -19.60 5.98
C ALA A 133 7.14 -18.59 6.62
N PRO A 134 7.87 -18.94 7.69
CA PRO A 134 8.89 -18.07 8.27
C PRO A 134 9.96 -17.65 7.24
N GLY A 135 10.40 -16.40 7.30
CA GLY A 135 11.48 -15.88 6.46
C GLY A 135 11.06 -15.45 5.05
N THR A 136 9.81 -15.66 4.65
CA THR A 136 9.28 -15.16 3.37
C THR A 136 9.15 -13.63 3.38
N PRO A 137 8.93 -12.98 2.21
CA PRO A 137 8.72 -11.53 2.16
C PRO A 137 7.55 -11.03 3.01
N LEU A 138 6.60 -11.91 3.33
CA LEU A 138 5.42 -11.57 4.13
C LEU A 138 5.59 -11.84 5.63
N THR A 139 6.66 -12.49 6.09
CA THR A 139 6.83 -12.85 7.51
C THR A 139 8.19 -12.48 8.08
N THR A 140 9.11 -11.99 7.25
CA THR A 140 10.40 -11.47 7.72
C THR A 140 10.24 -10.21 8.56
N PHE A 141 11.15 -10.02 9.52
CA PHE A 141 11.28 -8.80 10.32
C PHE A 141 12.19 -7.76 9.65
N GLU A 142 12.87 -8.13 8.57
CA GLU A 142 13.69 -7.19 7.80
C GLU A 142 12.81 -6.19 7.06
N MET A 143 13.40 -5.03 6.79
CA MET A 143 12.74 -3.96 6.06
C MET A 143 12.45 -4.41 4.62
N THR A 144 11.17 -4.59 4.27
CA THR A 144 10.71 -4.90 2.90
C THR A 144 9.66 -3.89 2.43
N ILE A 145 9.34 -3.92 1.12
CA ILE A 145 8.25 -3.10 0.55
C ILE A 145 6.85 -3.57 0.95
N HIS A 146 6.73 -4.77 1.54
CA HIS A 146 5.47 -5.43 1.83
C HIS A 146 4.93 -5.07 3.21
N TYR A 147 3.60 -5.12 3.34
CA TYR A 147 2.94 -5.11 4.64
C TYR A 147 2.97 -6.53 5.20
N GLY A 148 3.93 -6.81 6.08
CA GLY A 148 4.13 -8.14 6.66
C GLY A 148 2.93 -8.64 7.48
N TRP A 149 2.94 -9.93 7.77
CA TRP A 149 2.02 -10.65 8.64
C TRP A 149 2.75 -10.99 9.93
N ALA A 150 2.49 -10.23 10.98
CA ALA A 150 3.13 -10.46 12.27
C ALA A 150 2.55 -11.71 12.95
N LYS A 151 3.40 -12.44 13.70
CA LYS A 151 2.99 -13.66 14.41
C LYS A 151 1.90 -13.36 15.44
N GLU A 152 2.00 -12.18 16.06
CA GLU A 152 1.11 -11.68 17.09
C GLU A 152 -0.32 -11.53 16.55
N GLU A 153 -0.48 -11.18 15.27
CA GLU A 153 -1.79 -11.07 14.60
C GLU A 153 -2.56 -12.38 14.75
N PHE A 154 -1.94 -13.51 14.41
CA PHE A 154 -2.57 -14.85 14.44
C PHE A 154 -2.99 -15.29 15.84
N SER A 155 -2.29 -14.81 16.87
CA SER A 155 -2.60 -15.13 18.28
C SER A 155 -3.59 -14.17 18.94
N ALA A 156 -3.89 -13.02 18.32
CA ALA A 156 -4.67 -11.95 18.93
C ALA A 156 -6.20 -12.19 18.92
N GLY A 157 -6.68 -13.32 18.37
CA GLY A 157 -8.10 -13.64 18.34
C GLY A 157 -8.94 -12.67 17.50
N LEU A 158 -8.32 -11.97 16.54
CA LEU A 158 -8.95 -10.90 15.77
C LEU A 158 -10.20 -11.36 15.03
N ASN A 159 -10.26 -12.63 14.62
CA ASN A 159 -11.41 -13.26 13.96
C ASN A 159 -12.69 -13.27 14.81
N GLN A 160 -12.56 -13.16 16.13
CA GLN A 160 -13.68 -13.11 17.08
C GLN A 160 -14.17 -11.69 17.39
N LEU A 161 -13.41 -10.68 16.98
CA LEU A 161 -13.74 -9.29 17.26
C LEU A 161 -14.66 -8.70 16.18
N PRO A 162 -15.66 -7.88 16.57
CA PRO A 162 -16.65 -7.32 15.64
C PRO A 162 -16.13 -6.16 14.78
N ALA A 163 -15.01 -5.56 15.17
CA ALA A 163 -14.35 -4.43 14.50
C ALA A 163 -12.85 -4.41 14.86
N PRO A 164 -12.00 -3.64 14.13
CA PRO A 164 -10.59 -3.47 14.48
C PRO A 164 -10.41 -2.96 15.91
N PRO A 165 -9.69 -3.68 16.80
CA PRO A 165 -9.58 -3.27 18.19
C PRO A 165 -8.69 -2.04 18.33
N SER A 166 -9.02 -1.16 19.28
CA SER A 166 -8.21 0.01 19.67
C SER A 166 -7.95 1.07 18.60
N VAL A 167 -8.36 0.86 17.33
CA VAL A 167 -8.13 1.81 16.23
C VAL A 167 -8.72 3.18 16.52
N PRO A 168 -10.00 3.33 16.96
CA PRO A 168 -10.53 4.65 17.31
C PRO A 168 -9.73 5.37 18.39
N ASN A 169 -9.25 4.64 19.41
CA ASN A 169 -8.47 5.21 20.51
C ASN A 169 -7.07 5.64 20.04
N LEU A 170 -6.41 4.82 19.21
CA LEU A 170 -5.10 5.13 18.64
C LEU A 170 -5.15 6.39 17.79
N LEU A 171 -6.24 6.61 17.05
CA LEU A 171 -6.43 7.77 16.19
C LEU A 171 -7.00 9.02 16.91
N GLY A 172 -7.27 8.92 18.21
CA GLY A 172 -7.87 10.02 18.98
C GLY A 172 -9.32 10.33 18.56
N ALA A 173 -10.04 9.36 18.02
CA ALA A 173 -11.43 9.54 17.59
C ALA A 173 -12.36 9.81 18.78
N HIS A 174 -13.27 10.77 18.60
CA HIS A 174 -14.38 10.99 19.53
C HIS A 174 -15.49 9.95 19.28
N VAL A 175 -16.43 9.79 20.21
CA VAL A 175 -17.41 8.68 20.22
C VAL A 175 -18.15 8.47 18.89
N ASN A 176 -18.60 9.54 18.23
CA ASN A 176 -19.29 9.43 16.95
C ASN A 176 -18.36 8.95 15.82
N ALA A 177 -17.15 9.50 15.73
CA ALA A 177 -16.13 9.05 14.78
C ALA A 177 -15.69 7.59 15.06
N SER A 178 -15.64 7.16 16.33
CA SER A 178 -15.32 5.77 16.68
C SER A 178 -16.33 4.79 16.07
N ARG A 179 -17.63 5.11 16.17
CA ARG A 179 -18.67 4.26 15.56
C ARG A 179 -18.56 4.25 14.03
N GLU A 180 -18.30 5.40 13.43
CA GLU A 180 -18.15 5.51 11.98
C GLU A 180 -16.95 4.70 11.46
N LEU A 181 -15.81 4.73 12.16
CA LEU A 181 -14.64 3.91 11.85
C LEU A 181 -14.97 2.40 11.87
N ASP A 182 -15.67 1.95 12.91
CA ASP A 182 -16.08 0.54 13.04
C ASP A 182 -17.08 0.12 11.96
N GLU A 183 -18.05 0.98 11.63
CA GLU A 183 -19.01 0.74 10.56
C GLU A 183 -18.33 0.70 9.18
N ALA A 184 -17.47 1.68 8.87
CA ALA A 184 -16.75 1.72 7.60
C ALA A 184 -15.80 0.52 7.42
N ALA A 185 -15.13 0.07 8.48
CA ALA A 185 -14.29 -1.13 8.43
C ALA A 185 -15.13 -2.39 8.14
N ARG A 186 -16.32 -2.53 8.75
CA ARG A 186 -17.24 -3.63 8.46
C ARG A 186 -17.78 -3.58 7.04
N ASP A 187 -18.06 -2.41 6.51
CA ASP A 187 -18.49 -2.24 5.12
C ASP A 187 -17.42 -2.69 4.13
N LEU A 188 -16.15 -2.35 4.41
CA LEU A 188 -15.04 -2.81 3.60
C LEU A 188 -14.93 -4.35 3.63
N VAL A 189 -15.09 -4.99 4.79
CA VAL A 189 -15.13 -6.46 4.86
C VAL A 189 -16.26 -7.03 4.02
N ARG A 190 -17.50 -6.51 4.16
CA ARG A 190 -18.66 -7.03 3.43
C ARG A 190 -18.47 -6.97 1.92
N THR A 191 -17.86 -5.90 1.42
CA THR A 191 -17.57 -5.74 -0.02
C THR A 191 -16.38 -6.59 -0.47
N LEU A 192 -15.37 -6.77 0.39
CA LEU A 192 -14.26 -7.68 0.15
C LEU A 192 -14.72 -9.14 0.06
N GLU A 193 -15.60 -9.59 0.95
CA GLU A 193 -16.08 -10.98 1.02
C GLU A 193 -16.81 -11.44 -0.25
N VAL A 194 -17.45 -10.52 -0.96
CA VAL A 194 -18.12 -10.79 -2.24
C VAL A 194 -17.23 -10.53 -3.45
N SER A 195 -15.98 -10.10 -3.25
CA SER A 195 -15.05 -9.86 -4.34
C SER A 195 -14.58 -11.19 -4.97
N PRO A 196 -14.37 -11.24 -6.29
CA PRO A 196 -13.91 -12.45 -6.98
C PRO A 196 -12.64 -13.09 -6.39
N ALA A 197 -11.64 -12.30 -5.96
CA ALA A 197 -10.43 -12.85 -5.34
C ALA A 197 -10.71 -13.54 -4.00
N TRP A 198 -11.60 -12.96 -3.20
CA TRP A 198 -11.97 -13.50 -1.89
C TRP A 198 -12.78 -14.79 -2.03
N ILE A 199 -13.77 -14.80 -2.93
CA ILE A 199 -14.56 -16.00 -3.27
C ILE A 199 -13.63 -17.11 -3.77
N ARG A 200 -12.73 -16.81 -4.73
CA ARG A 200 -11.77 -17.81 -5.21
C ARG A 200 -10.88 -18.36 -4.11
N PHE A 201 -10.44 -17.53 -3.16
CA PHE A 201 -9.66 -18.00 -2.04
C PHE A 201 -10.47 -18.95 -1.15
N HIS A 202 -11.72 -18.61 -0.84
CA HIS A 202 -12.65 -19.48 -0.12
C HIS A 202 -12.84 -20.82 -0.84
N ASP A 203 -13.22 -20.80 -2.12
CA ASP A 203 -13.44 -22.00 -2.93
C ASP A 203 -12.18 -22.87 -3.03
N SER A 204 -11.00 -22.24 -3.12
CA SER A 204 -9.73 -22.96 -3.16
C SER A 204 -9.41 -23.70 -1.85
N LEU A 205 -9.86 -23.16 -0.71
CA LEU A 205 -9.74 -23.82 0.59
C LEU A 205 -10.67 -25.02 0.68
N ASP A 206 -11.91 -24.90 0.21
CA ASP A 206 -12.87 -26.01 0.19
C ASP A 206 -12.44 -27.13 -0.76
N GLY A 207 -11.81 -26.78 -1.89
CA GLY A 207 -11.20 -27.73 -2.83
C GLY A 207 -9.88 -28.35 -2.36
N LEU A 208 -9.36 -27.96 -1.20
CA LEU A 208 -8.06 -28.41 -0.70
C LEU A 208 -8.18 -29.78 0.01
N GLY A 209 -8.03 -30.85 -0.77
CA GLY A 209 -7.94 -32.23 -0.26
C GLY A 209 -6.65 -32.53 0.54
N GLU A 210 -6.59 -33.70 1.19
CA GLU A 210 -5.47 -34.09 2.06
C GLU A 210 -4.10 -34.09 1.36
N VAL A 211 -4.03 -34.55 0.11
CA VAL A 211 -2.78 -34.50 -0.69
C VAL A 211 -2.30 -33.07 -0.85
N GLY A 212 -3.20 -32.13 -1.14
CA GLY A 212 -2.87 -30.71 -1.26
C GLY A 212 -2.43 -30.12 0.09
N LYS A 213 -3.09 -30.47 1.19
CA LYS A 213 -2.68 -30.04 2.54
C LYS A 213 -1.28 -30.51 2.90
N VAL A 214 -0.92 -31.74 2.55
CA VAL A 214 0.43 -32.29 2.76
C VAL A 214 1.45 -31.52 1.91
N ALA A 215 1.17 -31.31 0.62
CA ALA A 215 2.05 -30.56 -0.27
C ALA A 215 2.32 -29.13 0.24
N LEU A 216 1.28 -28.42 0.69
CA LEU A 216 1.44 -27.07 1.27
C LEU A 216 2.27 -27.07 2.56
N ARG A 217 2.11 -28.10 3.41
CA ARG A 217 2.93 -28.25 4.62
C ARG A 217 4.39 -28.51 4.26
N ASP A 218 4.65 -29.36 3.29
CA ASP A 218 6.01 -29.69 2.84
C ASP A 218 6.67 -28.47 2.20
N ALA A 219 5.96 -27.71 1.36
CA ALA A 219 6.43 -26.44 0.81
C ALA A 219 6.74 -25.40 1.89
N ARG A 220 5.92 -25.30 2.94
CA ARG A 220 6.20 -24.42 4.09
C ARG A 220 7.46 -24.85 4.85
N ARG A 221 7.71 -26.15 4.99
CA ARG A 221 8.93 -26.67 5.62
C ARG A 221 10.16 -26.35 4.77
N GLU A 222 10.08 -26.59 3.46
CA GLU A 222 11.17 -26.26 2.54
C GLU A 222 11.51 -24.76 2.60
N LEU A 223 10.50 -23.88 2.57
CA LEU A 223 10.74 -22.44 2.69
C LEU A 223 11.36 -22.05 4.03
N ALA A 224 10.93 -22.66 5.14
CA ALA A 224 11.51 -22.37 6.44
C ALA A 224 13.01 -22.75 6.53
N GLU A 225 13.42 -23.80 5.81
CA GLU A 225 14.81 -24.21 5.70
C GLU A 225 15.60 -23.26 4.77
N ARG A 226 15.11 -23.05 3.54
CA ARG A 226 15.77 -22.22 2.52
C ARG A 226 15.82 -20.72 2.86
N LEU A 227 14.90 -20.24 3.69
CA LEU A 227 14.81 -18.84 4.13
C LEU A 227 15.12 -18.68 5.62
N SER A 228 15.83 -19.65 6.20
CA SER A 228 16.43 -19.50 7.53
C SER A 228 17.43 -18.33 7.55
N LEU A 229 17.69 -17.76 8.72
CA LEU A 229 18.61 -16.63 8.86
C LEU A 229 19.99 -16.95 8.26
N GLU A 230 20.53 -18.13 8.59
CA GLU A 230 21.80 -18.64 8.05
C GLU A 230 21.79 -18.71 6.51
N ALA A 231 20.74 -19.27 5.90
CA ALA A 231 20.66 -19.37 4.45
C ALA A 231 20.54 -18.01 3.74
N VAL A 232 19.90 -17.03 4.36
CA VAL A 232 19.82 -15.67 3.80
C VAL A 232 21.15 -14.93 3.99
N ASP A 233 21.80 -15.07 5.15
CA ASP A 233 23.11 -14.48 5.43
C ASP A 233 24.20 -15.03 4.51
N ASP A 234 24.17 -16.34 4.21
CA ASP A 234 25.04 -16.99 3.24
C ASP A 234 24.86 -16.45 1.81
N HIS A 235 23.65 -15.98 1.46
CA HIS A 235 23.35 -15.38 0.16
C HIS A 235 23.81 -13.92 0.08
N GLU A 236 23.43 -13.11 1.08
CA GLU A 236 23.79 -11.70 1.18
C GLU A 236 23.72 -11.25 2.64
N GLU A 237 24.85 -10.91 3.24
CA GLU A 237 24.93 -10.57 4.68
C GLU A 237 24.42 -9.15 4.99
N ASN A 238 24.67 -8.17 4.12
CA ASN A 238 24.67 -6.76 4.51
C ASN A 238 23.53 -5.93 3.89
N PHE A 239 23.02 -6.33 2.73
CA PHE A 239 22.06 -5.50 1.99
C PHE A 239 20.62 -6.03 2.03
N ALA A 240 19.71 -5.24 2.59
CA ALA A 240 18.30 -5.62 2.74
C ALA A 240 17.56 -5.85 1.40
N LEU A 241 17.88 -5.08 0.35
CA LEU A 241 17.20 -5.20 -0.95
C LEU A 241 17.50 -6.53 -1.66
N PRO A 242 18.78 -6.93 -1.90
CA PRO A 242 19.07 -8.24 -2.47
C PRO A 242 18.53 -9.40 -1.60
N ARG A 243 18.57 -9.27 -0.27
CA ARG A 243 17.96 -10.27 0.63
C ARG A 243 16.43 -10.36 0.44
N ALA A 244 15.74 -9.25 0.18
CA ALA A 244 14.31 -9.24 -0.14
C ALA A 244 14.02 -9.89 -1.50
N GLU A 245 14.85 -9.62 -2.51
CA GLU A 245 14.77 -10.25 -3.84
C GLU A 245 14.98 -11.76 -3.76
N TYR A 246 15.99 -12.22 -3.01
CA TYR A 246 16.24 -13.64 -2.76
C TYR A 246 15.04 -14.35 -2.15
N ARG A 247 14.43 -13.74 -1.12
CA ARG A 247 13.22 -14.27 -0.48
C ARG A 247 12.05 -14.36 -1.45
N ALA A 248 11.84 -13.31 -2.25
CA ALA A 248 10.77 -13.25 -3.22
C ALA A 248 10.95 -14.32 -4.31
N HIS A 249 12.16 -14.44 -4.84
CA HIS A 249 12.51 -15.44 -5.85
C HIS A 249 12.33 -16.87 -5.31
N THR A 250 12.93 -17.18 -4.16
CA THR A 250 12.83 -18.51 -3.53
C THR A 250 11.39 -18.87 -3.19
N THR A 251 10.60 -17.91 -2.69
CA THR A 251 9.17 -18.13 -2.41
C THR A 251 8.39 -18.44 -3.70
N ALA A 252 8.67 -17.71 -4.78
CA ALA A 252 8.04 -17.93 -6.08
C ALA A 252 8.38 -19.31 -6.64
N GLU A 253 9.64 -19.73 -6.59
CA GLU A 253 10.09 -21.05 -7.07
C GLU A 253 9.34 -22.21 -6.37
N VAL A 254 9.23 -22.16 -5.04
CA VAL A 254 8.55 -23.21 -4.27
C VAL A 254 7.06 -23.24 -4.61
N ILE A 255 6.41 -22.07 -4.75
CA ILE A 255 5.01 -22.01 -5.18
C ILE A 255 4.86 -22.53 -6.60
N ASP A 256 5.82 -22.24 -7.48
CA ASP A 256 5.79 -22.68 -8.87
C ASP A 256 5.95 -24.19 -9.04
N SER A 257 6.61 -24.85 -8.09
CA SER A 257 6.68 -26.32 -8.04
C SER A 257 5.41 -27.02 -7.55
N LEU A 258 4.47 -26.30 -6.93
CA LEU A 258 3.21 -26.88 -6.48
C LEU A 258 2.33 -27.26 -7.68
N THR A 259 1.52 -28.30 -7.51
CA THR A 259 0.53 -28.74 -8.50
C THR A 259 -0.89 -28.74 -7.93
N ASP A 260 -1.87 -28.89 -8.83
CA ASP A 260 -3.27 -29.19 -8.51
C ASP A 260 -3.90 -28.24 -7.48
N SER A 261 -4.55 -28.79 -6.44
CA SER A 261 -5.27 -28.01 -5.42
C SER A 261 -4.34 -27.17 -4.55
N ALA A 262 -3.11 -27.63 -4.28
CA ALA A 262 -2.11 -26.85 -3.53
C ALA A 262 -1.69 -25.60 -4.31
N ARG A 263 -1.41 -25.75 -5.61
CA ARG A 263 -1.09 -24.60 -6.48
C ARG A 263 -2.24 -23.61 -6.55
N LYS A 264 -3.46 -24.09 -6.81
CA LYS A 264 -4.66 -23.24 -6.86
C LYS A 264 -4.87 -22.45 -5.57
N TYR A 265 -4.68 -23.08 -4.41
CA TYR A 265 -4.77 -22.41 -3.11
C TYR A 265 -3.69 -21.34 -2.93
N ALA A 266 -2.43 -21.64 -3.27
CA ALA A 266 -1.34 -20.67 -3.19
C ALA A 266 -1.57 -19.47 -4.14
N ASP A 267 -2.01 -19.71 -5.37
CA ASP A 267 -2.34 -18.63 -6.33
C ASP A 267 -3.53 -17.79 -5.85
N ALA A 268 -4.58 -18.42 -5.32
CA ALA A 268 -5.73 -17.71 -4.77
C ALA A 268 -5.35 -16.86 -3.54
N PHE A 269 -4.42 -17.34 -2.70
CA PHE A 269 -3.85 -16.55 -1.62
C PHE A 269 -3.10 -15.31 -2.15
N ASN A 270 -2.31 -15.46 -3.22
CA ASN A 270 -1.64 -14.33 -3.87
C ASN A 270 -2.65 -13.30 -4.41
N ASP A 271 -3.72 -13.75 -5.05
CA ASP A 271 -4.77 -12.88 -5.57
C ASP A 271 -5.43 -12.05 -4.45
N VAL A 272 -5.84 -12.69 -3.34
CA VAL A 272 -6.50 -11.98 -2.24
C VAL A 272 -5.53 -11.08 -1.46
N HIS A 273 -4.27 -11.49 -1.31
CA HIS A 273 -3.24 -10.64 -0.70
C HIS A 273 -2.95 -9.39 -1.54
N LYS A 274 -2.88 -9.53 -2.87
CA LYS A 274 -2.70 -8.38 -3.77
C LYS A 274 -3.91 -7.45 -3.74
N LEU A 275 -5.14 -7.99 -3.68
CA LEU A 275 -6.34 -7.18 -3.51
C LEU A 275 -6.28 -6.39 -2.20
N LEU A 276 -6.00 -7.04 -1.06
CA LEU A 276 -5.86 -6.38 0.25
C LEU A 276 -4.76 -5.31 0.24
N THR A 277 -3.62 -5.59 -0.40
CA THR A 277 -2.52 -4.62 -0.52
C THR A 277 -2.98 -3.38 -1.29
N LEU A 278 -3.64 -3.58 -2.44
CA LEU A 278 -4.15 -2.48 -3.24
C LEU A 278 -5.18 -1.66 -2.46
N VAL A 279 -6.24 -2.29 -1.94
CA VAL A 279 -7.40 -1.55 -1.42
C VAL A 279 -7.21 -1.05 0.01
N ALA A 280 -6.61 -1.86 0.89
CA ALA A 280 -6.50 -1.56 2.31
C ALA A 280 -5.15 -0.95 2.71
N CYS A 281 -4.21 -0.83 1.77
CA CYS A 281 -2.90 -0.24 2.05
C CYS A 281 -2.55 0.87 1.09
N GLU A 282 -2.57 0.62 -0.22
CA GLU A 282 -2.14 1.61 -1.21
C GLU A 282 -3.22 2.69 -1.41
N ILE A 283 -4.40 2.30 -1.88
CA ILE A 283 -5.48 3.26 -2.17
C ILE A 283 -6.05 3.85 -0.88
N PHE A 284 -6.31 3.02 0.14
CA PHE A 284 -6.74 3.51 1.45
C PHE A 284 -5.76 4.52 2.04
N GLY A 285 -4.45 4.25 2.01
CA GLY A 285 -3.45 5.15 2.58
C GLY A 285 -3.34 6.46 1.83
N GLU A 286 -3.44 6.42 0.50
CA GLU A 286 -3.48 7.61 -0.33
C GLU A 286 -4.67 8.50 0.03
N LEU A 287 -5.87 7.94 0.11
CA LEU A 287 -7.09 8.69 0.43
C LEU A 287 -7.11 9.20 1.88
N ALA A 288 -6.69 8.36 2.84
CA ALA A 288 -6.77 8.73 4.26
C ALA A 288 -5.81 9.86 4.63
N LEU A 289 -4.67 9.98 3.93
CA LEU A 289 -3.60 10.91 4.28
C LEU A 289 -3.52 12.13 3.34
N PHE A 290 -3.93 11.99 2.09
CA PHE A 290 -3.88 13.07 1.10
C PHE A 290 -5.27 13.52 0.64
N GLY A 291 -6.33 12.84 1.07
CA GLY A 291 -7.70 13.18 0.74
C GLY A 291 -8.11 12.79 -0.68
N GLU A 292 -8.96 13.62 -1.27
CA GLU A 292 -9.50 13.41 -2.60
C GLU A 292 -8.41 13.45 -3.70
N PRO A 293 -8.42 12.53 -4.68
CA PRO A 293 -7.48 12.55 -5.80
C PRO A 293 -7.53 13.86 -6.59
N TRP A 294 -6.37 14.35 -7.01
CA TRP A 294 -6.31 15.62 -7.75
C TRP A 294 -6.77 15.47 -9.20
N PRO A 295 -7.58 16.41 -9.72
CA PRO A 295 -7.91 16.46 -11.14
C PRO A 295 -6.75 17.06 -11.92
N LEU A 296 -6.08 16.23 -12.72
CA LEU A 296 -4.90 16.61 -13.49
C LEU A 296 -5.23 16.73 -14.98
N PRO A 297 -5.04 17.92 -15.60
CA PRO A 297 -4.99 18.02 -17.05
C PRO A 297 -3.73 17.33 -17.56
N VAL A 298 -3.89 16.47 -18.58
CA VAL A 298 -2.78 15.66 -19.12
C VAL A 298 -2.62 15.85 -20.62
N LEU A 299 -1.37 15.75 -21.08
CA LEU A 299 -1.02 15.81 -22.49
C LEU A 299 -0.75 14.40 -23.03
N LYS A 300 -1.00 14.22 -24.32
CA LYS A 300 -0.69 12.97 -25.08
C LYS A 300 -1.18 11.69 -24.38
N LEU A 301 -2.39 11.72 -23.83
CA LEU A 301 -2.99 10.54 -23.21
C LEU A 301 -3.16 9.43 -24.24
N ALA A 302 -2.47 8.31 -24.02
CA ALA A 302 -2.64 7.11 -24.79
C ALA A 302 -3.90 6.37 -24.33
N THR A 303 -4.74 5.93 -25.28
CA THR A 303 -5.88 5.07 -24.98
C THR A 303 -5.39 3.72 -24.43
N PRO A 304 -6.01 3.20 -23.35
CA PRO A 304 -5.62 1.91 -22.79
C PRO A 304 -5.87 0.79 -23.81
N GLN A 305 -4.97 -0.20 -23.86
CA GLN A 305 -5.15 -1.37 -24.72
C GLN A 305 -6.24 -2.29 -24.15
N PRO A 306 -7.00 -3.02 -24.99
CA PRO A 306 -7.99 -3.99 -24.50
C PRO A 306 -7.37 -5.01 -23.54
N GLY A 307 -7.95 -5.14 -22.35
CA GLY A 307 -7.47 -6.06 -21.30
C GLY A 307 -6.25 -5.56 -20.50
N GLN A 308 -5.69 -4.39 -20.84
CA GLN A 308 -4.65 -3.72 -20.09
C GLN A 308 -5.10 -2.31 -19.72
N PRO A 309 -5.65 -2.09 -18.51
CA PRO A 309 -6.09 -0.78 -18.09
C PRO A 309 -4.89 0.01 -17.57
N ILE A 310 -3.90 0.18 -18.44
CA ILE A 310 -2.73 1.02 -18.28
C ILE A 310 -2.88 2.15 -19.30
N VAL A 311 -2.70 3.37 -18.83
CA VAL A 311 -2.64 4.57 -19.67
C VAL A 311 -1.28 5.21 -19.52
N ALA A 312 -0.85 5.90 -20.56
CA ALA A 312 0.40 6.64 -20.56
C ALA A 312 0.10 8.11 -20.90
N PHE A 313 0.75 9.04 -20.21
CA PHE A 313 0.51 10.46 -20.40
C PHE A 313 1.76 11.29 -20.07
N GLU A 314 1.77 12.53 -20.52
CA GLU A 314 2.76 13.54 -20.14
C GLU A 314 2.13 14.52 -19.13
N GLY A 315 2.87 14.82 -18.06
CA GLY A 315 2.48 15.87 -17.12
C GLY A 315 2.59 17.25 -17.76
N GLN A 316 1.71 18.18 -17.36
CA GLN A 316 1.75 19.57 -17.79
C GLN A 316 2.27 20.47 -16.66
N GLY A 317 3.09 21.45 -17.01
CA GLY A 317 3.56 22.50 -16.09
C GLY A 317 4.34 22.00 -14.88
N ALA A 318 4.41 22.84 -13.85
CA ALA A 318 5.07 22.50 -12.59
C ALA A 318 4.35 21.37 -11.83
N ALA A 319 3.05 21.16 -12.05
CA ALA A 319 2.28 20.10 -11.40
C ALA A 319 2.88 18.70 -11.65
N GLY A 320 3.40 18.43 -12.85
CA GLY A 320 4.06 17.16 -13.17
C GLY A 320 5.28 16.87 -12.29
N LEU A 321 6.02 17.91 -11.86
CA LEU A 321 7.26 17.75 -11.09
C LEU A 321 7.01 17.03 -9.76
N PHE A 322 5.82 17.25 -9.17
CA PHE A 322 5.41 16.75 -7.86
C PHE A 322 4.58 15.45 -7.91
N LEU A 323 4.46 14.83 -9.09
CA LEU A 323 3.78 13.54 -9.25
C LEU A 323 4.78 12.40 -9.08
N ASP A 324 4.44 11.39 -8.30
CA ASP A 324 5.32 10.25 -8.02
C ASP A 324 4.58 8.91 -8.10
N PRO A 325 5.30 7.78 -8.28
CA PRO A 325 4.69 6.46 -8.23
C PRO A 325 3.90 6.22 -6.94
N GLY A 326 2.75 5.57 -7.07
CA GLY A 326 1.82 5.31 -5.98
C GLY A 326 0.69 6.35 -5.84
N GLN A 327 0.90 7.58 -6.32
CA GLN A 327 -0.13 8.63 -6.24
C GLN A 327 -1.38 8.30 -7.06
N VAL A 328 -2.55 8.65 -6.53
CA VAL A 328 -3.87 8.50 -7.18
C VAL A 328 -4.38 9.84 -7.70
N LEU A 329 -4.86 9.86 -8.95
CA LEU A 329 -5.26 11.08 -9.68
C LEU A 329 -6.55 10.87 -10.46
N TRP A 330 -7.32 11.94 -10.65
CA TRP A 330 -8.35 12.03 -11.69
C TRP A 330 -7.73 12.61 -12.94
N LEU A 331 -7.73 11.88 -14.07
CA LEU A 331 -7.32 12.49 -15.33
C LEU A 331 -8.48 13.32 -15.87
N SER A 332 -8.27 14.60 -16.18
CA SER A 332 -9.30 15.47 -16.76
C SER A 332 -9.56 15.13 -18.23
N ASN A 333 -9.96 13.88 -18.52
CA ASN A 333 -10.22 13.37 -19.85
C ASN A 333 -11.39 12.38 -19.82
N GLU A 334 -12.44 12.64 -20.60
CA GLU A 334 -13.66 11.82 -20.65
C GLU A 334 -13.41 10.36 -21.08
N SER A 335 -12.29 10.07 -21.74
CA SER A 335 -11.92 8.71 -22.16
C SER A 335 -11.44 7.82 -21.00
N VAL A 336 -11.11 8.42 -19.84
CA VAL A 336 -10.68 7.71 -18.62
C VAL A 336 -11.50 8.27 -17.46
N PRO A 337 -12.76 7.81 -17.29
CA PRO A 337 -13.68 8.31 -16.27
C PRO A 337 -13.35 7.80 -14.86
N ASP A 338 -12.42 6.86 -14.75
CA ASP A 338 -11.94 6.28 -13.50
C ASP A 338 -10.63 6.95 -13.06
N ALA A 339 -10.37 6.94 -11.74
CA ALA A 339 -9.11 7.40 -11.19
C ALA A 339 -7.96 6.48 -11.66
N VAL A 340 -6.75 7.04 -11.69
CA VAL A 340 -5.54 6.31 -12.05
C VAL A 340 -4.53 6.34 -10.92
N ARG A 341 -3.76 5.26 -10.76
CA ARG A 341 -2.61 5.18 -9.86
C ARG A 341 -1.32 5.18 -10.68
N ILE A 342 -0.41 6.11 -10.41
CA ILE A 342 0.89 6.15 -11.11
C ILE A 342 1.69 4.91 -10.73
N GLU A 343 2.16 4.16 -11.73
CA GLU A 343 3.02 2.99 -11.54
C GLU A 343 4.48 3.35 -11.77
N THR A 344 4.76 4.16 -12.80
CA THR A 344 6.12 4.55 -13.16
C THR A 344 6.17 6.00 -13.59
N LYS A 345 7.25 6.66 -13.20
CA LYS A 345 7.65 8.00 -13.64
C LYS A 345 8.97 7.87 -14.38
N SER A 346 9.06 8.48 -15.55
CA SER A 346 10.30 8.59 -16.32
C SER A 346 10.52 10.02 -16.76
N MET A 347 11.77 10.45 -16.71
CA MET A 347 12.16 11.80 -17.12
C MET A 347 13.00 11.71 -18.38
N LYS A 348 12.66 12.53 -19.38
CA LYS A 348 13.45 12.70 -20.58
C LYS A 348 13.81 14.17 -20.72
N PHE A 349 15.11 14.45 -20.80
CA PHE A 349 15.61 15.76 -21.18
C PHE A 349 15.83 15.76 -22.69
N ASP A 350 15.12 16.64 -23.40
CA ASP A 350 15.34 16.90 -24.82
C ASP A 350 15.54 18.40 -25.07
N VAL A 351 15.68 18.79 -26.35
CA VAL A 351 15.90 20.19 -26.75
C VAL A 351 14.73 21.11 -26.38
N GLU A 352 13.55 20.55 -26.13
CA GLU A 352 12.33 21.25 -25.74
C GLU A 352 12.18 21.32 -24.21
N GLY A 353 13.13 20.77 -23.45
CA GLY A 353 13.22 20.85 -21.99
C GLY A 353 13.06 19.51 -21.28
N LEU A 354 12.75 19.59 -19.99
CA LEU A 354 12.43 18.42 -19.17
C LEU A 354 11.00 17.97 -19.47
N ARG A 355 10.84 16.73 -19.96
CA ARG A 355 9.55 16.07 -20.11
C ARG A 355 9.41 14.92 -19.14
N GLN A 356 8.26 14.84 -18.50
CA GLN A 356 7.92 13.77 -17.59
C GLN A 356 6.84 12.90 -18.21
N HIS A 357 7.16 11.62 -18.32
CA HIS A 357 6.28 10.61 -18.85
C HIS A 357 5.86 9.64 -17.75
N PHE A 358 4.57 9.42 -17.66
CA PHE A 358 3.94 8.60 -16.64
C PHE A 358 3.24 7.40 -17.28
N GLN A 359 3.36 6.25 -16.63
CA GLN A 359 2.43 5.15 -16.83
C GLN A 359 1.60 4.99 -15.57
N ALA A 360 0.28 4.92 -15.74
CA ALA A 360 -0.65 4.79 -14.65
C ALA A 360 -1.66 3.68 -14.92
N ARG A 361 -2.06 2.99 -13.85
CA ARG A 361 -3.08 1.96 -13.87
C ARG A 361 -4.44 2.58 -13.57
N VAL A 362 -5.40 2.33 -14.44
CA VAL A 362 -6.80 2.73 -14.22
C VAL A 362 -7.40 1.84 -13.13
N LEU A 363 -8.00 2.49 -12.14
CA LEU A 363 -8.71 1.87 -11.03
C LEU A 363 -10.18 1.69 -11.43
N ILE A 364 -10.44 0.65 -12.22
CA ILE A 364 -11.74 0.40 -12.86
C ILE A 364 -12.89 0.43 -11.83
N GLY A 365 -13.91 1.23 -12.10
CA GLY A 365 -15.12 1.38 -11.28
C GLY A 365 -15.04 2.47 -10.22
N THR A 366 -13.95 3.21 -10.12
CA THR A 366 -13.83 4.35 -9.20
C THR A 366 -14.70 5.53 -9.63
N GLY A 367 -14.94 5.75 -10.93
CA GLY A 367 -15.82 6.80 -11.44
C GLY A 367 -17.28 6.67 -10.98
N GLU A 368 -17.73 5.45 -10.68
CA GLU A 368 -19.06 5.18 -10.09
C GLU A 368 -19.01 5.00 -8.55
N GLY A 369 -17.85 4.63 -8.02
CA GLY A 369 -17.66 4.31 -6.60
C GLY A 369 -17.31 5.51 -5.73
N TRP A 370 -16.63 6.51 -6.29
CA TRP A 370 -16.13 7.69 -5.57
C TRP A 370 -16.95 8.94 -5.90
N PRO A 371 -16.95 9.94 -4.99
CA PRO A 371 -17.51 11.24 -5.32
C PRO A 371 -16.71 11.93 -6.43
N ALA A 372 -17.36 12.86 -7.12
CA ALA A 372 -16.68 13.70 -8.11
C ALA A 372 -15.72 14.67 -7.42
N SER A 373 -14.56 14.89 -8.06
CA SER A 373 -13.54 15.83 -7.59
C SER A 373 -14.12 17.19 -7.22
N THR A 374 -13.99 17.60 -5.96
CA THR A 374 -14.33 18.95 -5.48
C THR A 374 -13.14 19.91 -5.56
N ILE A 375 -11.92 19.38 -5.69
CA ILE A 375 -10.67 20.15 -5.84
C ILE A 375 -10.63 20.84 -7.21
N GLN A 376 -10.20 22.10 -7.23
CA GLN A 376 -9.82 22.82 -8.45
C GLN A 376 -8.34 23.16 -8.38
N ILE A 377 -7.53 22.65 -9.33
CA ILE A 377 -6.12 23.08 -9.44
C ILE A 377 -6.11 24.50 -10.00
N GLN A 378 -5.47 25.44 -9.28
CA GLN A 378 -5.30 26.81 -9.75
C GLN A 378 -4.48 26.83 -11.04
N ALA A 379 -4.90 27.66 -12.00
CA ALA A 379 -4.34 27.75 -13.36
C ALA A 379 -2.82 28.04 -13.38
N ASP A 380 -2.29 28.69 -12.34
CA ASP A 380 -0.87 29.04 -12.24
C ASP A 380 0.05 27.83 -12.02
N ALA A 381 -0.48 26.64 -11.68
CA ALA A 381 0.27 25.38 -11.67
C ALA A 381 0.26 24.64 -13.02
N ALA A 382 -0.53 25.13 -13.99
CA ALA A 382 -0.70 24.56 -15.33
C ALA A 382 0.05 25.33 -16.44
N GLU A 383 0.59 26.51 -16.11
CA GLU A 383 1.64 27.22 -16.87
C GLU A 383 3.03 26.78 -16.39
#